data_AF-A0A967XUR7-F1
#
_entry.id   AF-A0A967XUR7-F1
#
_cell.length_a   1.000
_cell.length_b   1.000
_cell.length_c   1.000
_cell.angle_alpha   90.00
_cell.angle_beta   90.00
_cell.angle_gamma   90.00
#
_symmetry.space_group_name_H-M   'P 1'
#
loop_
_entity.id
_entity.type
_entity.pdbx_description
1 polymer ?
#
loop_
_entity_poly.entity_id
_entity_poly.type
_entity_poly.pdbx_seq_one_letter_code
_entity_poly.pdbx_strand_id
1 'polypeptide(L)'
;SVARNPLIIAIAAGVLVALLKFPVPEILLSTGEYFARMTLPLALLCAGASIRLKEFQSSPLLYWATSGKLFFVPLIITGGGIALGLRGESLGVLFLMSASPTAAASYPMAQALGANYHLAAAIIAATSLASICSSTLGIFLLRVLGLI
;
A
#
# COMPACT_ATOMS: atom_id res chain seq x y z
N SER A 1 0.98 20.16 -10.00
CA SER A 1 2.38 19.77 -10.27
C SER A 1 2.86 18.85 -9.15
N VAL A 2 3.44 17.70 -9.51
CA VAL A 2 3.90 16.66 -8.55
C VAL A 2 4.91 17.23 -7.53
N ALA A 3 5.76 18.16 -7.94
CA ALA A 3 6.76 18.82 -7.09
C ALA A 3 6.18 19.73 -5.99
N ARG A 4 4.89 20.10 -6.04
CA ARG A 4 4.22 20.86 -4.96
C ARG A 4 3.52 19.96 -3.94
N ASN A 5 3.59 18.64 -4.10
CA ASN A 5 2.96 17.72 -3.17
C ASN A 5 3.77 17.70 -1.86
N PRO A 6 3.21 18.15 -0.72
CA PRO A 6 3.93 18.23 0.55
C PRO A 6 4.44 16.86 1.00
N LEU A 7 3.75 15.77 0.67
CA LEU A 7 4.22 14.41 0.98
C LEU A 7 5.52 14.07 0.25
N ILE A 8 5.62 14.43 -1.03
CA ILE A 8 6.81 14.15 -1.85
C ILE A 8 7.98 14.97 -1.35
N ILE A 9 7.75 16.25 -1.03
CA ILE A 9 8.79 17.13 -0.48
C ILE A 9 9.30 16.58 0.86
N ALA A 10 8.41 16.14 1.75
CA ALA A 10 8.78 15.58 3.05
C ALA A 10 9.60 14.29 2.91
N ILE A 11 9.20 13.36 2.04
CA ILE A 11 9.93 12.11 1.78
C ILE A 11 11.31 12.42 1.18
N ALA A 12 11.38 13.33 0.20
CA ALA A 12 12.65 13.71 -0.42
C ALA A 12 13.62 14.36 0.58
N ALA A 13 13.12 15.26 1.44
CA ALA A 13 13.92 15.86 2.50
C ALA A 13 14.41 14.80 3.51
N GLY A 14 13.54 13.88 3.93
CA GLY A 14 13.91 12.78 4.83
C GLY A 14 14.99 11.86 4.25
N VAL A 15 14.87 11.51 2.97
CA VAL A 15 15.89 10.72 2.26
C VAL A 15 17.22 11.47 2.15
N LEU A 16 17.19 12.77 1.83
CA LEU A 16 18.42 13.59 1.77
C LEU A 16 19.13 13.64 3.12
N VAL A 17 18.40 13.88 4.21
CA VAL A 17 18.95 13.88 5.58
C VAL A 17 19.56 12.52 5.94
N ALA A 18 18.87 11.42 5.58
CA ALA A 18 19.36 10.06 5.82
C ALA A 18 20.65 9.75 5.05
N LEU A 19 20.75 10.21 3.79
CA LEU A 19 21.94 10.01 2.95
C LEU A 19 23.14 10.85 3.43
N LEU A 20 22.89 12.08 3.87
CA LEU A 20 23.92 13.00 4.36
C LEU A 20 24.42 12.63 5.77
N LYS A 21 23.81 11.63 6.43
CA LYS A 21 24.09 11.21 7.82
C LYS A 21 24.16 12.40 8.79
N PHE A 22 23.28 13.38 8.57
CA PHE A 22 23.26 14.58 9.38
C PHE A 22 22.91 14.20 10.83
N PRO A 23 23.65 14.65 11.85
CA PRO A 23 23.35 14.32 13.23
C PRO A 23 22.05 15.01 13.66
N VAL A 24 20.95 14.25 13.61
CA VAL A 24 19.63 14.72 14.05
C VAL A 24 19.51 14.50 15.57
N PRO A 25 19.11 15.50 16.36
CA PRO A 25 18.92 15.34 17.80
C PRO A 25 17.92 14.23 18.10
N GLU A 26 18.22 13.40 19.12
CA GLU A 26 17.37 12.27 19.51
C GLU A 26 15.93 12.71 19.85
N ILE A 27 15.77 13.88 20.48
CA ILE A 27 14.47 14.49 20.78
C ILE A 27 13.62 14.66 19.52
N LEU A 28 14.23 15.07 18.40
CA LEU A 28 13.55 15.28 17.14
C LEU A 28 13.11 13.94 16.52
N LEU A 29 13.97 12.92 16.63
CA LEU A 29 13.68 11.57 16.16
C LEU A 29 12.55 10.93 16.96
N SER A 30 12.62 10.95 18.29
CA SER A 30 11.59 10.38 19.15
C SER A 30 10.24 11.08 18.93
N THR A 31 10.24 12.42 18.86
CA THR A 31 9.02 13.20 18.58
C THR A 31 8.45 12.86 17.20
N GLY A 32 9.29 12.82 16.17
CA GLY A 32 8.89 12.44 14.81
C GLY A 32 8.32 11.03 14.76
N GLU A 33 8.90 10.09 15.50
CA GLU A 33 8.43 8.70 15.57
C GLU A 33 7.05 8.60 16.24
N TYR A 34 6.79 9.38 17.29
CA TYR A 34 5.45 9.46 17.89
C TYR A 34 4.40 9.91 16.86
N PHE A 35 4.68 10.97 16.09
CA PHE A 35 3.79 11.42 15.03
C PHE A 35 3.62 10.39 13.92
N ALA A 36 4.71 9.73 13.52
CA ALA A 36 4.70 8.70 12.48
C ALA A 36 3.78 7.53 12.87
N ARG A 37 3.90 7.05 14.11
CA ARG A 37 3.07 5.96 14.64
C ARG A 37 1.59 6.33 14.74
N MET A 38 1.25 7.60 14.95
CA MET A 38 -0.14 8.07 14.96
C MET A 38 -0.71 8.33 13.56
N THR A 39 0.14 8.57 12.57
CA THR A 39 -0.30 8.93 11.22
C THR A 39 -1.10 7.81 10.55
N LEU A 40 -0.63 6.55 10.68
CA LEU A 40 -1.31 5.40 10.11
C LEU A 40 -2.73 5.18 10.69
N PRO A 41 -2.93 5.09 12.02
CA PRO A 41 -4.28 4.92 12.58
C PRO A 41 -5.20 6.09 12.28
N LEU A 42 -4.71 7.34 12.28
CA LEU A 42 -5.51 8.50 11.88
C LEU A 42 -5.89 8.44 10.40
N ALA A 43 -4.97 8.07 9.51
CA ALA A 43 -5.25 7.92 8.09
C ALA A 43 -6.32 6.84 7.84
N LEU A 44 -6.24 5.70 8.53
CA LEU A 44 -7.23 4.64 8.44
C LEU A 44 -8.59 5.06 9.02
N LEU A 45 -8.62 5.81 10.13
CA LEU A 45 -9.84 6.36 10.72
C LEU A 45 -10.51 7.33 9.76
N CYS A 46 -9.76 8.28 9.19
CA CYS A 46 -10.28 9.25 8.21
C CYS A 46 -10.74 8.57 6.92
N ALA A 47 -9.97 7.61 6.40
CA ALA A 47 -10.35 6.84 5.22
C ALA A 47 -11.65 6.06 5.50
N GLY A 48 -11.72 5.36 6.64
CA GLY A 48 -12.91 4.62 7.08
C GLY A 48 -14.15 5.50 7.22
N ALA A 49 -14.02 6.65 7.86
CA ALA A 49 -15.10 7.63 7.99
C ALA A 49 -15.56 8.22 6.63
N SER A 50 -14.69 8.19 5.62
CA SER A 50 -14.94 8.75 4.29
C SER A 50 -15.47 7.73 3.28
N ILE A 51 -15.63 6.46 3.68
CA ILE A 51 -16.19 5.40 2.83
C ILE A 51 -17.65 5.72 2.52
N ARG A 52 -17.99 5.76 1.23
CA ARG A 52 -19.37 5.88 0.75
C ARG A 52 -19.81 4.55 0.15
N LEU A 53 -20.87 3.94 0.67
CA LEU A 53 -21.45 2.70 0.14
C LEU A 53 -21.87 2.81 -1.33
N LYS A 54 -22.20 4.02 -1.79
CA LYS A 54 -22.51 4.30 -3.20
C LYS A 54 -21.38 3.88 -4.14
N GLU A 55 -20.11 4.05 -3.74
CA GLU A 55 -18.96 3.68 -4.56
C GLU A 55 -18.87 2.16 -4.77
N PHE A 56 -19.31 1.36 -3.79
CA PHE A 56 -19.39 -0.10 -3.93
C PHE A 56 -20.44 -0.55 -4.94
N GLN A 57 -21.51 0.21 -5.13
CA GLN A 57 -22.58 -0.19 -6.06
C GLN A 57 -22.41 0.42 -7.45
N SER A 58 -21.77 1.59 -7.54
CA SER A 58 -21.82 2.44 -8.74
C SER A 58 -20.49 2.54 -9.49
N SER A 59 -19.37 2.12 -8.90
CA SER A 59 -18.04 2.36 -9.46
C SER A 59 -17.39 1.09 -10.02
N PRO A 60 -17.44 0.84 -11.34
CA PRO A 60 -16.70 -0.26 -11.95
C PRO A 60 -15.18 -0.10 -11.77
N LEU A 61 -14.70 1.15 -11.62
CA LEU A 61 -13.29 1.44 -11.33
C LEU A 61 -12.83 0.83 -10.00
N LEU A 62 -13.67 0.81 -8.97
CA LEU A 62 -13.34 0.19 -7.68
C LEU A 62 -12.99 -1.29 -7.85
N TYR A 63 -13.83 -2.02 -8.57
CA TYR A 63 -13.67 -3.46 -8.81
C TYR A 63 -12.47 -3.76 -9.69
N TRP A 64 -12.24 -2.96 -10.74
CA TRP A 64 -11.07 -3.07 -11.59
C TRP A 64 -9.77 -2.78 -10.84
N ALA A 65 -9.72 -1.69 -10.07
CA ALA A 65 -8.54 -1.33 -9.29
C ALA A 65 -8.23 -2.39 -8.22
N THR A 66 -9.26 -2.87 -7.53
CA THR A 66 -9.13 -3.90 -6.49
C THR A 66 -8.66 -5.22 -7.09
N SER A 67 -9.32 -5.71 -8.14
CA SER A 67 -8.94 -6.97 -8.80
C SER A 67 -7.56 -6.89 -9.43
N GLY A 68 -7.25 -5.75 -10.07
CA GLY A 68 -5.93 -5.45 -10.62
C GLY A 68 -4.83 -5.55 -9.58
N LYS A 69 -4.99 -4.84 -8.45
CA LYS A 69 -3.99 -4.82 -7.38
C LYS A 69 -3.82 -6.18 -6.69
N LEU A 70 -4.91 -6.94 -6.55
CA LEU A 70 -4.93 -8.13 -5.70
C LEU A 70 -4.69 -9.45 -6.44
N PHE A 71 -4.94 -9.50 -7.74
CA PHE A 71 -4.74 -10.70 -8.55
C PHE A 71 -3.70 -10.45 -9.65
N PHE A 72 -3.90 -9.44 -10.49
CA PHE A 72 -3.01 -9.21 -11.64
C PHE A 72 -1.59 -8.85 -11.22
N VAL A 73 -1.44 -7.89 -10.30
CA VAL A 73 -0.11 -7.47 -9.80
C VAL A 73 0.67 -8.63 -9.17
N PRO A 74 0.14 -9.37 -8.17
CA PRO A 74 0.88 -10.50 -7.60
C PRO A 74 1.10 -11.63 -8.60
N LEU A 75 0.16 -11.94 -9.50
CA LEU A 75 0.38 -12.96 -10.54
C LEU A 75 1.54 -12.60 -11.46
N ILE A 76 1.59 -11.36 -11.94
CA ILE A 76 2.65 -10.90 -12.83
C ILE A 76 4.00 -10.87 -12.11
N ILE A 77 4.04 -10.33 -10.88
CA ILE A 77 5.27 -10.21 -10.10
C ILE A 77 5.80 -11.59 -9.70
N THR A 78 4.95 -12.47 -9.19
CA THR A 78 5.33 -13.83 -8.79
C THR A 78 5.68 -14.68 -10.01
N GLY A 79 4.94 -14.57 -11.11
CA GLY A 79 5.29 -15.22 -12.38
C GLY A 79 6.64 -14.76 -12.93
N GLY A 80 6.92 -13.46 -12.89
CA GLY A 80 8.23 -12.90 -13.23
C GLY A 80 9.34 -13.41 -12.31
N GLY A 81 9.08 -13.47 -11.01
CA GLY A 81 10.02 -14.03 -10.03
C GLY A 81 10.34 -15.50 -10.30
N ILE A 82 9.32 -16.31 -10.64
CA ILE A 82 9.48 -17.72 -11.02
C ILE A 82 10.33 -17.84 -12.29
N ALA A 83 10.11 -16.99 -13.29
CA ALA A 83 10.87 -16.98 -14.54
C ALA A 83 12.35 -16.56 -14.33
N LEU A 84 12.62 -15.72 -13.35
CA LEU A 84 13.96 -15.35 -12.91
C LEU A 84 14.63 -16.42 -12.01
N GLY A 85 13.94 -17.53 -11.74
CA GLY A 85 14.46 -18.64 -10.93
C GLY A 85 14.29 -18.47 -9.42
N LEU A 86 13.53 -17.48 -8.94
CA LEU A 86 13.24 -17.34 -7.51
C LEU A 86 12.41 -18.51 -6.99
N ARG A 87 12.81 -19.05 -5.84
CA ARG A 87 12.18 -20.19 -5.16
C ARG A 87 12.26 -20.04 -3.64
N GLY A 88 11.40 -20.76 -2.93
CA GLY A 88 11.39 -20.78 -1.47
C GLY A 88 11.01 -19.43 -0.86
N GLU A 89 11.64 -19.07 0.25
CA GLU A 89 11.30 -17.87 1.03
C GLU A 89 11.32 -16.58 0.22
N SER A 90 12.29 -16.43 -0.69
CA SER A 90 12.43 -15.23 -1.53
C SER A 90 11.18 -14.96 -2.40
N LEU A 91 10.59 -16.02 -2.95
CA LEU A 91 9.37 -15.95 -3.75
C LEU A 91 8.14 -15.68 -2.86
N GLY A 92 8.12 -16.26 -1.66
CA GLY A 92 7.07 -16.03 -0.67
C GLY A 92 7.02 -14.57 -0.20
N VAL A 93 8.18 -13.98 0.11
CA VAL A 93 8.28 -12.55 0.48
C VAL A 93 7.85 -11.65 -0.68
N LEU A 94 8.31 -11.94 -1.91
CA LEU A 94 7.94 -11.17 -3.09
C LEU A 94 6.41 -11.22 -3.35
N PHE A 95 5.82 -12.40 -3.22
CA PHE A 95 4.36 -12.56 -3.31
C PHE A 95 3.65 -11.76 -2.21
N LEU A 96 4.07 -11.87 -0.95
CA LEU A 96 3.46 -11.14 0.17
C LEU A 96 3.53 -9.62 -0.01
N MET A 97 4.67 -9.10 -0.47
CA MET A 97 4.83 -7.67 -0.74
C MET A 97 3.89 -7.21 -1.85
N SER A 98 3.72 -7.99 -2.91
CA SER A 98 2.85 -7.64 -4.05
C SER A 98 1.36 -7.82 -3.74
N ALA A 99 1.00 -8.84 -2.97
CA ALA A 99 -0.36 -9.14 -2.50
C ALA A 99 -0.86 -8.19 -1.38
N SER A 100 0.02 -7.34 -0.85
CA SER A 100 -0.34 -6.34 0.15
C SER A 100 -1.50 -5.43 -0.34
N PRO A 101 -2.40 -5.03 0.58
CA PRO A 101 -3.50 -4.14 0.24
C PRO A 101 -3.01 -2.76 -0.18
N THR A 102 -3.92 -1.93 -0.71
CA THR A 102 -3.57 -0.57 -1.12
C THR A 102 -3.12 0.25 0.08
N ALA A 103 -2.01 1.00 -0.07
CA ALA A 103 -1.43 1.79 1.00
C ALA A 103 -2.43 2.83 1.56
N ALA A 104 -2.60 2.87 2.88
CA ALA A 104 -3.48 3.85 3.55
C ALA A 104 -3.07 5.31 3.26
N ALA A 105 -1.77 5.55 3.05
CA ALA A 105 -1.23 6.85 2.67
C ALA A 105 -1.73 7.37 1.31
N SER A 106 -2.32 6.51 0.46
CA SER A 106 -2.92 6.95 -0.80
C SER A 106 -4.16 7.83 -0.62
N TYR A 107 -4.88 7.71 0.52
CA TYR A 107 -6.02 8.55 0.84
C TYR A 107 -5.67 10.04 1.01
N PRO A 108 -4.78 10.44 1.95
CA PRO A 108 -4.42 11.85 2.10
C PRO A 108 -3.72 12.39 0.85
N MET A 109 -3.00 11.54 0.10
CA MET A 109 -2.42 11.91 -1.19
C MET A 109 -3.48 12.24 -2.24
N ALA A 110 -4.52 11.40 -2.38
CA ALA A 110 -5.63 11.65 -3.30
C ALA A 110 -6.39 12.93 -2.92
N GLN A 111 -6.60 13.16 -1.62
CA GLN A 111 -7.24 14.38 -1.12
C GLN A 111 -6.40 15.63 -1.43
N ALA A 112 -5.09 15.60 -1.17
CA ALA A 112 -4.19 16.73 -1.44
C ALA A 112 -4.11 17.10 -2.93
N LEU A 113 -4.34 16.14 -3.82
CA LEU A 113 -4.36 16.34 -5.27
C LEU A 113 -5.74 16.72 -5.83
N GLY A 114 -6.77 16.85 -4.98
CA GLY A 114 -8.15 17.09 -5.43
C GLY A 114 -8.73 15.92 -6.24
N ALA A 115 -8.16 14.73 -6.14
CA ALA A 115 -8.64 13.53 -6.80
C ALA A 115 -9.85 12.94 -6.04
N ASN A 116 -10.47 11.88 -6.58
CA ASN A 116 -11.59 11.21 -5.92
C ASN A 116 -11.10 10.40 -4.70
N TYR A 117 -10.99 11.08 -3.55
CA TYR A 117 -10.58 10.48 -2.29
C TYR A 117 -11.65 9.55 -1.69
N HIS A 118 -12.93 9.68 -2.07
CA HIS A 118 -13.99 8.73 -1.70
C HIS A 118 -13.79 7.37 -2.38
N LEU A 119 -13.44 7.38 -3.66
CA LEU A 119 -13.07 6.16 -4.39
C LEU A 119 -11.78 5.56 -3.83
N ALA A 120 -10.77 6.38 -3.52
CA ALA A 120 -9.53 5.89 -2.89
C ALA A 120 -9.80 5.21 -1.54
N ALA A 121 -10.64 5.81 -0.68
CA ALA A 121 -11.06 5.20 0.58
C ALA A 121 -11.78 3.86 0.37
N ALA A 122 -12.70 3.79 -0.61
CA ALA A 122 -13.39 2.55 -0.95
C ALA A 122 -12.41 1.46 -1.45
N ILE A 123 -11.44 1.82 -2.29
CA ILE A 123 -10.39 0.89 -2.78
C ILE A 123 -9.55 0.37 -1.62
N ILE A 124 -9.12 1.24 -0.69
CA ILE A 124 -8.35 0.82 0.50
C ILE A 124 -9.16 -0.19 1.31
N ALA A 125 -10.43 0.09 1.58
CA ALA A 125 -11.30 -0.81 2.34
C ALA A 125 -11.51 -2.16 1.62
N ALA A 126 -11.86 -2.12 0.33
CA ALA A 126 -12.09 -3.31 -0.49
C ALA A 126 -10.83 -4.18 -0.60
N THR A 127 -9.68 -3.58 -0.92
CA THR A 127 -8.41 -4.30 -1.00
C THR A 127 -7.95 -4.82 0.35
N SER A 128 -8.17 -4.10 1.46
CA SER A 128 -7.83 -4.58 2.80
C SER A 128 -8.61 -5.85 3.16
N LEU A 129 -9.94 -5.84 3.00
CA LEU A 129 -10.77 -7.00 3.28
C LEU A 129 -10.46 -8.17 2.34
N ALA A 130 -10.38 -7.90 1.03
CA ALA A 130 -10.12 -8.94 0.05
C ALA A 130 -8.69 -9.52 0.17
N SER A 131 -7.70 -8.71 0.62
CA SER A 131 -6.31 -9.16 0.77
C SER A 131 -6.17 -10.29 1.78
N ILE A 132 -6.99 -10.33 2.83
CA ILE A 132 -6.97 -11.40 3.84
C ILE A 132 -7.23 -12.75 3.16
N CYS A 133 -8.27 -12.82 2.31
CA CYS A 133 -8.59 -14.03 1.57
C CYS A 133 -7.58 -14.31 0.45
N SER A 134 -7.25 -13.30 -0.36
CA SER A 134 -6.37 -13.47 -1.53
C SER A 134 -4.94 -13.86 -1.15
N SER A 135 -4.36 -13.22 -0.14
CA SER A 135 -3.00 -13.54 0.32
C SER A 135 -2.93 -14.95 0.91
N THR A 136 -3.92 -15.35 1.72
CA THR A 136 -4.01 -16.71 2.28
C THR A 136 -4.09 -17.75 1.17
N LEU A 137 -5.00 -17.56 0.20
CA LEU A 137 -5.16 -18.48 -0.93
C LEU A 137 -3.91 -18.53 -1.82
N GLY A 138 -3.27 -17.39 -2.08
CA GLY A 138 -2.09 -17.32 -2.93
C GLY A 138 -0.86 -17.99 -2.30
N ILE A 139 -0.63 -17.81 -1.00
CA ILE A 139 0.43 -18.55 -0.29
C ILE A 139 0.13 -20.05 -0.30
N PHE A 140 -1.12 -20.44 -0.02
CA PHE A 140 -1.51 -21.84 -0.07
C PHE A 140 -1.25 -22.47 -1.45
N LEU A 141 -1.64 -21.78 -2.52
CA LEU A 141 -1.37 -22.22 -3.90
C LEU A 141 0.12 -22.37 -4.20
N LEU A 142 0.94 -21.38 -3.84
CA LEU A 142 2.39 -21.45 -4.05
C LEU A 142 3.01 -22.62 -3.31
N ARG A 143 2.51 -22.92 -2.10
CA ARG A 143 2.97 -24.06 -1.30
C ARG A 143 2.56 -25.40 -1.89
N VAL A 144 1.32 -25.53 -2.35
CA VAL A 144 0.82 -26.75 -3.02
C VAL A 144 1.59 -27.04 -4.31
N LEU A 145 1.98 -25.99 -5.04
CA LEU A 145 2.78 -26.10 -6.25
C LEU A 145 4.27 -26.38 -5.98
N GLY A 146 4.71 -26.46 -4.71
CA GLY A 146 6.10 -26.71 -4.33
C GLY A 146 7.05 -25.57 -4.72
N LEU A 147 6.53 -24.36 -4.93
CA LEU A 147 7.32 -23.19 -5.32
C LEU A 147 7.90 -22.44 -4.10
N ILE A 148 7.27 -22.64 -2.94
CA ILE A 148 7.70 -22.17 -1.62
C ILE A 148 7.62 -23.27 -0.58
#